data_AF-A0A163QSU6-F1
#
_entry.id   AF-A0A163QSU6-F1
#
_cell.length_a   1.000
_cell.length_b   1.000
_cell.length_c   1.000
_cell.angle_alpha   90.00
_cell.angle_beta   90.00
_cell.angle_gamma   90.00
#
_symmetry.space_group_name_H-M   'P 1'
#
loop_
_entity.id
_entity.type
_entity.pdbx_description
1 polymer ?
#
loop_
_entity_poly.entity_id
_entity_poly.type
_entity_poly.pdbx_seq_one_letter_code
_entity_poly.pdbx_strand_id
1 'polypeptide(L)' 'MRYGIMFTVKSPTSSNRKITVMDFQKARQITFTVDEIEGHEMEEDLKEFMRGHLEKVATGYWDYTGRHTKSHKGFYED' A
#
# COMPACT_ATOMS: atom_id res chain seq x y z
N MET A 1 -12.24 8.65 8.91
CA MET A 1 -11.39 8.01 7.88
C MET A 1 -10.68 6.84 8.57
N ARG A 2 -11.08 5.59 8.28
CA ARG A 2 -10.55 4.39 8.98
C ARG A 2 -9.29 3.83 8.31
N TYR A 3 -9.28 3.80 6.98
CA TYR A 3 -8.20 3.22 6.19
C TYR A 3 -7.49 4.26 5.32
N GLY A 4 -6.22 4.03 5.05
CA GLY A 4 -5.44 4.76 4.05
C GLY A 4 -4.43 3.85 3.34
N ILE A 5 -4.44 3.86 2.01
CA ILE A 5 -3.42 3.16 1.23
C ILE A 5 -2.10 3.90 1.42
N MET A 6 -1.09 3.21 1.94
CA MET A 6 0.23 3.77 2.16
C MET A 6 1.05 3.72 0.87
N PHE A 7 1.18 2.53 0.30
CA PHE A 7 1.91 2.29 -0.93
C PHE A 7 1.50 0.95 -1.55
N THR A 8 1.86 0.78 -2.81
CA THR A 8 1.76 -0.49 -3.52
C THR A 8 3.12 -0.89 -4.07
N VAL A 9 3.37 -2.19 -4.14
CA VAL A 9 4.60 -2.75 -4.73
C VAL A 9 4.20 -3.70 -5.83
N LYS A 10 4.61 -3.38 -7.06
CA LYS A 10 4.47 -4.28 -8.19
C LYS A 10 5.48 -5.42 -8.03
N SER A 11 5.00 -6.65 -8.06
CA SER A 11 5.89 -7.81 -8.10
C SER A 11 6.68 -7.81 -9.42
N PRO A 12 8.00 -8.03 -9.41
CA PRO A 12 8.78 -8.15 -10.64
C PRO A 12 8.48 -9.46 -11.39
N THR A 13 7.92 -10.46 -10.69
CA THR A 13 7.68 -11.81 -11.22
C THR A 13 6.20 -12.16 -11.38
N SER A 14 5.29 -11.28 -10.97
CA SER A 14 3.85 -11.48 -11.16
C SER A 14 3.15 -10.17 -11.49
N SER A 15 2.02 -10.25 -12.20
CA SER A 15 1.09 -9.13 -12.33
C SER A 15 0.43 -8.77 -11.00
N ASN A 16 0.67 -9.57 -9.96
CA ASN A 16 0.02 -9.43 -8.68
C ASN A 16 0.73 -8.35 -7.85
N ARG A 17 -0.06 -7.42 -7.34
CA ARG A 17 0.43 -6.22 -6.67
C ARG A 17 0.20 -6.35 -5.17
N LYS A 18 1.26 -6.15 -4.39
CA LYS A 18 1.15 -6.04 -2.93
C LYS A 18 0.66 -4.63 -2.57
N ILE A 19 -0.30 -4.57 -1.68
CA ILE A 19 -0.93 -3.34 -1.21
C ILE A 19 -0.72 -3.29 0.29
N THR A 20 -0.21 -2.15 0.79
CA THR A 20 -0.09 -1.89 2.21
C THR A 20 -1.05 -0.77 2.61
N VAL A 21 -1.92 -1.06 3.57
CA VAL A 21 -2.95 -0.16 4.10
C VAL A 21 -2.68 0.10 5.58
N MET A 22 -2.84 1.35 6.02
CA MET A 22 -2.90 1.70 7.43
C MET A 22 -4.36 1.63 7.90
N ASP A 23 -4.63 0.81 8.92
CA ASP A 23 -5.85 0.89 9.73
C ASP A 23 -5.59 1.85 10.90
N PHE A 24 -6.12 3.07 10.79
CA PHE A 24 -5.94 4.12 11.80
C PHE A 24 -6.69 3.83 13.10
N GLN A 25 -7.75 3.04 13.04
CA GLN A 25 -8.54 2.70 14.24
C GLN A 25 -7.85 1.63 15.08
N LYS A 26 -7.22 0.65 14.42
CA LYS A 26 -6.46 -0.43 15.08
C LYS A 26 -4.96 -0.13 15.20
N ALA A 27 -4.51 1.03 14.74
CA ALA A 27 -3.11 1.45 14.70
C ALA A 27 -2.17 0.37 14.10
N ARG A 28 -2.60 -0.28 13.01
CA ARG A 28 -1.87 -1.40 12.40
C ARG A 28 -1.74 -1.28 10.90
N GLN A 29 -0.67 -1.84 10.36
CA GLN A 29 -0.51 -2.03 8.92
C GLN A 29 -1.07 -3.39 8.51
N ILE A 30 -1.75 -3.41 7.36
CA ILE A 30 -2.29 -4.61 6.75
C ILE A 30 -1.70 -4.69 5.35
N THR A 31 -1.06 -5.81 5.03
CA THR A 31 -0.47 -6.06 3.70
C THR A 31 -1.09 -7.29 3.09
N PHE A 32 -1.54 -7.14 1.85
CA PHE A 32 -2.21 -8.20 1.09
C PHE A 32 -1.99 -7.99 -0.40
N THR A 33 -2.30 -9.00 -1.21
CA THR A 33 -2.35 -8.91 -2.68
C THR A 33 -3.77 -8.69 -3.17
N VAL A 34 -3.92 -8.31 -4.45
CA VAL A 34 -5.23 -7.97 -5.03
C VAL A 34 -6.20 -9.15 -4.97
N ASP A 35 -5.72 -10.37 -5.17
CA ASP A 35 -6.49 -11.62 -5.09
C ASP A 35 -6.95 -11.96 -3.68
N GLU A 36 -6.26 -11.48 -2.64
CA GLU A 36 -6.63 -11.72 -1.24
C GLU A 36 -7.79 -10.82 -0.78
N ILE A 37 -8.17 -9.80 -1.56
CA ILE A 37 -9.22 -8.83 -1.18
C ILE A 37 -10.57 -9.53 -0.96
N GLU A 38 -10.95 -10.45 -1.82
CA GLU A 38 -12.22 -11.18 -1.70
C GLU A 38 -12.13 -12.37 -0.72
N GLY A 39 -11.01 -12.52 -0.01
CA GLY A 39 -10.79 -13.57 0.98
C GLY A 39 -11.68 -13.44 2.22
N HIS A 40 -12.00 -14.58 2.85
CA HIS A 40 -12.85 -14.64 4.04
C HIS A 40 -12.20 -14.01 5.30
N GLU A 41 -10.87 -13.85 5.32
CA GLU A 41 -10.13 -13.29 6.46
C GLU A 41 -10.09 -11.75 6.46
N MET A 42 -10.49 -11.10 5.35
CA MET A 42 -10.49 -9.64 5.23
C MET A 42 -11.79 -9.05 5.77
N GLU A 43 -11.68 -7.97 6.54
CA GLU A 43 -12.85 -7.24 7.06
C GLU A 43 -13.67 -6.64 5.90
N GLU A 44 -15.00 -6.80 5.92
CA GLU A 44 -15.88 -6.38 4.82
C GLU A 44 -15.76 -4.89 4.48
N ASP A 45 -15.54 -4.04 5.46
CA ASP A 45 -15.37 -2.60 5.25
C ASP A 45 -14.01 -2.27 4.62
N LEU A 46 -12.97 -3.06 4.90
CA LEU A 46 -11.70 -2.99 4.17
C LEU A 46 -11.88 -3.42 2.71
N LYS A 47 -12.69 -4.47 2.44
CA LYS A 47 -13.00 -4.88 1.06
C LYS A 47 -13.70 -3.77 0.31
N GLU A 48 -14.75 -3.19 0.88
CA GLU A 48 -15.50 -2.08 0.28
C GLU A 48 -14.59 -0.88 0.00
N PHE A 49 -13.77 -0.51 0.99
CA PHE A 49 -12.76 0.53 0.81
C PHE A 49 -11.84 0.22 -0.38
N MET A 50 -11.31 -1.01 -0.47
CA MET A 50 -10.41 -1.39 -1.55
C MET A 50 -11.08 -1.41 -2.92
N ARG A 51 -12.33 -1.90 -3.03
CA ARG A 51 -13.09 -1.89 -4.29
C ARG A 51 -13.19 -0.49 -4.89
N GLY A 52 -13.39 0.54 -4.06
CA GLY A 52 -13.41 1.94 -4.50
C GLY A 52 -12.05 2.50 -4.99
N HIS A 53 -10.95 1.80 -4.74
CA HIS A 53 -9.59 2.24 -5.07
C HIS A 53 -8.87 1.32 -6.07
N LEU A 54 -9.47 0.19 -6.47
CA LEU A 54 -8.85 -0.80 -7.35
C LEU A 54 -8.37 -0.21 -8.69
N GLU A 55 -9.12 0.71 -9.29
CA GLU A 55 -8.71 1.36 -10.54
C GLU A 55 -7.43 2.19 -10.36
N LYS A 56 -7.37 3.01 -9.31
CA LYS A 56 -6.18 3.80 -8.97
C LYS A 56 -5.01 2.91 -8.58
N VAL A 57 -5.27 1.80 -7.88
CA VAL A 57 -4.27 0.78 -7.65
C VAL A 57 -3.78 0.26 -9.00
N ALA A 58 -4.63 -0.25 -9.90
CA ALA A 58 -4.22 -0.78 -11.19
C ALA A 58 -3.30 0.17 -11.98
N THR A 59 -3.62 1.47 -12.02
CA THR A 59 -2.83 2.50 -12.73
C THR A 59 -1.45 2.80 -12.14
N GLY A 60 -1.13 2.35 -10.92
CA GLY A 60 0.15 2.67 -10.31
C GLY A 60 0.15 3.92 -9.45
N TYR A 61 -1.02 4.47 -9.11
CA TYR A 61 -1.11 5.74 -8.38
C TYR A 61 -0.32 5.75 -7.06
N TRP A 62 -0.27 4.62 -6.34
CA TRP A 62 0.49 4.46 -5.10
C TRP A 62 1.77 3.62 -5.25
N ASP A 63 2.23 3.35 -6.47
CA ASP A 63 3.40 2.49 -6.66
C ASP A 63 4.64 3.11 -6.03
N TYR A 64 5.26 2.34 -5.14
CA TYR A 64 6.53 2.68 -4.55
C TYR A 64 7.62 2.61 -5.63
N THR A 65 8.12 3.77 -6.05
CA THR A 65 9.11 3.87 -7.14
C THR A 65 10.56 3.73 -6.68
N GLY A 66 10.81 3.54 -5.37
CA GLY A 66 12.15 3.25 -4.83
C GLY A 66 13.21 4.33 -5.05
N ARG A 67 12.85 5.52 -5.57
CA ARG A 67 13.78 6.65 -5.66
C ARG A 67 13.95 7.24 -4.27
N HIS A 68 14.81 6.63 -3.47
CA HIS A 68 15.50 7.35 -2.41
C HIS A 68 16.28 8.48 -3.09
N THR A 69 15.81 9.72 -2.95
CA THR A 69 16.72 10.85 -3.05
C THR A 69 17.85 10.54 -2.07
N LYS A 70 19.08 10.49 -2.59
CA LYS A 70 20.27 10.28 -1.75
C LYS A 70 20.13 11.16 -0.52
N SER A 71 20.26 10.53 0.64
CA SER A 71 20.32 11.17 1.94
C SER A 71 20.97 12.55 1.84
N HIS A 72 20.32 13.57 2.39
CA HIS A 72 21.05 14.76 2.81
C HIS A 72 22.21 14.25 3.66
N LYS A 73 23.44 14.30 3.13
CA LYS A 73 24.64 14.29 3.95
C LYS A 73 24.44 15.46 4.91
N GLY A 74 24.09 15.14 6.16
CA GLY A 74 24.06 16.12 7.23
C GLY A 74 25.43 16.77 7.26
N PHE A 75 25.43 18.09 7.06
CA PHE A 75 26.53 18.94 7.46
C PHE A 75 26.59 18.87 8.99
N TYR A 76 27.44 18.00 9.51
CA TYR A 76 28.09 18.27 10.79
C TYR A 76 29.52 18.67 10.44
N GLU A 77 29.73 19.98 10.42
CA GLU A 77 31.07 20.57 10.50
C GLU A 77 31.50 20.48 11.97
N ASP A 78 32.65 19.87 12.22
CA ASP A 78 33.49 20.09 13.41
C ASP A 78 34.69 20.95 12.98
#